data_AF-A0A0P4WBE2-F1
#
_entry.id   AF-A0A0P4WBE2-F1
#
_cell.length_a   1.000
_cell.length_b   1.000
_cell.length_c   1.000
_cell.angle_alpha   90.00
_cell.angle_beta   90.00
_cell.angle_gamma   90.00
#
_symmetry.space_group_name_H-M   'P 1'
#
loop_
_entity.id
_entity.type
_entity.pdbx_description
1 polymer ?
#
loop_
_entity_poly.entity_id
_entity_poly.type
_entity_poly.pdbx_seq_one_letter_code
_entity_poly.pdbx_strand_id
1 'polypeptide(L)'
;MVLLRPPKDHDLVLEFDTDAARRKFINKVEQFMNSHRKVVEKVHTYKEQMLANAETKERRQKRLEHFFREAYELTFGLKPGEKRKLEEATSDVVMVMRTALTKKEFARALGMKADDIFVRRMFNIVDKDSDGCISFQEFLDTVVLFSKGTTDDKLRIIFDMCDNDRNGVIDKTELSEMLRSLVEIAKTNTVSNQEVSALMLV
;
A
#
# COMPACT_ATOMS: atom_id res chain seq x y z
N MET A 1 -21.93 -19.41 1.06
CA MET A 1 -20.93 -18.36 0.80
C MET A 1 -20.39 -17.83 2.13
N VAL A 2 -19.13 -17.42 2.15
CA VAL A 2 -18.46 -16.68 3.24
C VAL A 2 -17.71 -15.52 2.61
N LEU A 3 -17.77 -14.35 3.23
CA LEU A 3 -16.95 -13.20 2.87
C LEU A 3 -15.99 -12.96 4.05
N LEU A 4 -14.70 -12.99 3.79
CA LEU A 4 -13.67 -12.62 4.75
C LEU A 4 -13.23 -11.20 4.44
N ARG A 5 -13.19 -10.35 5.47
CA ARG A 5 -12.76 -8.95 5.39
C ARG A 5 -11.46 -8.75 6.16
N PRO A 6 -10.28 -8.93 5.51
CA PRO A 6 -9.03 -8.54 6.12
C PRO A 6 -9.00 -7.02 6.34
N PRO A 7 -8.42 -6.54 7.44
CA PRO A 7 -8.22 -5.11 7.61
C PRO A 7 -7.31 -4.57 6.49
N LYS A 8 -7.73 -3.45 5.89
CA LYS A 8 -6.93 -2.67 4.91
C LYS A 8 -6.52 -3.43 3.63
N ASP A 9 -7.20 -4.52 3.27
CA ASP A 9 -7.05 -5.24 1.99
C ASP A 9 -8.44 -5.47 1.35
N HIS A 10 -8.50 -6.11 0.18
CA HIS A 10 -9.74 -6.50 -0.47
C HIS A 10 -10.39 -7.74 0.17
N ASP A 11 -11.72 -7.81 0.10
CA ASP A 11 -12.52 -8.89 0.65
C ASP A 11 -12.32 -10.18 -0.16
N LEU A 12 -12.26 -11.32 0.54
CA LEU A 12 -12.20 -12.65 -0.07
C LEU A 12 -13.58 -13.30 -0.02
N VAL A 13 -14.15 -13.62 -1.17
CA VAL A 13 -15.45 -14.29 -1.29
C VAL A 13 -15.23 -15.76 -1.60
N LEU A 14 -15.79 -16.63 -0.76
CA LEU A 14 -15.69 -18.09 -0.87
C LEU A 14 -17.08 -18.69 -1.02
N GLU A 15 -17.29 -19.45 -2.09
CA GLU A 15 -18.49 -20.27 -2.29
C GLU A 15 -18.23 -21.69 -1.81
N PHE A 16 -19.27 -22.36 -1.30
CA PHE A 16 -19.17 -23.70 -0.74
C PHE A 16 -20.33 -24.52 -1.28
N ASP A 17 -20.06 -25.75 -1.67
CA ASP A 17 -21.06 -26.66 -2.25
C ASP A 17 -22.10 -27.10 -1.23
N THR A 18 -21.74 -27.13 0.06
CA THR A 18 -22.63 -27.55 1.15
C THR A 18 -22.50 -26.64 2.37
N ASP A 19 -23.61 -26.50 3.12
CA ASP A 19 -23.62 -25.80 4.40
C ASP A 19 -22.72 -26.45 5.45
N ALA A 20 -22.56 -27.78 5.39
CA ALA A 20 -21.66 -28.51 6.27
C ALA A 20 -20.20 -28.11 6.05
N ALA A 21 -19.75 -28.05 4.78
CA ALA A 21 -18.41 -27.59 4.44
C ALA A 21 -18.18 -26.13 4.87
N ARG A 22 -19.16 -25.26 4.62
CA ARG A 22 -19.14 -23.86 5.04
C ARG A 22 -18.94 -23.70 6.55
N ARG A 23 -19.74 -24.41 7.36
CA ARG A 23 -19.63 -24.37 8.83
C ARG A 23 -18.28 -24.89 9.32
N LYS A 24 -17.80 -26.00 8.74
CA LYS A 24 -16.49 -26.57 9.07
C LYS A 24 -15.34 -25.60 8.77
N PHE A 25 -15.41 -24.90 7.64
CA PHE A 25 -14.44 -23.87 7.29
C PHE A 25 -14.43 -22.72 8.29
N ILE A 26 -15.61 -22.15 8.59
CA ILE A 26 -15.72 -21.05 9.56
C ILE A 26 -15.13 -21.44 10.91
N ASN A 27 -15.48 -22.61 11.45
CA ASN A 27 -14.96 -23.09 12.73
C ASN A 27 -13.42 -23.23 12.70
N LYS A 28 -12.85 -23.71 11.59
CA LYS A 28 -11.39 -23.80 11.44
C LYS A 28 -10.72 -22.43 11.40
N VAL A 29 -11.30 -21.45 10.70
CA VAL A 29 -10.79 -20.08 10.65
C VAL A 29 -10.86 -19.43 12.04
N GLU A 30 -11.97 -19.57 12.75
CA GLU A 30 -12.13 -19.06 14.12
C GLU A 30 -11.06 -19.67 15.06
N GLN A 31 -10.87 -20.99 15.03
CA GLN A 31 -9.83 -21.66 15.82
C GLN A 31 -8.42 -21.18 15.46
N PHE A 32 -8.13 -21.04 14.17
CA PHE A 32 -6.83 -20.56 13.69
C PHE A 32 -6.55 -19.14 14.18
N MET A 33 -7.51 -18.22 14.04
CA MET A 33 -7.33 -16.83 14.47
C MET A 33 -7.19 -16.71 15.99
N ASN A 34 -7.98 -17.47 16.75
CA ASN A 34 -7.86 -17.53 18.21
C ASN A 34 -6.48 -18.05 18.65
N SER A 35 -5.93 -19.07 17.98
CA SER A 35 -4.58 -19.57 18.28
C SER A 35 -3.47 -18.54 18.05
N HIS A 36 -3.70 -17.55 17.17
CA HIS A 36 -2.79 -16.44 16.89
C HIS A 36 -3.16 -15.15 17.64
N ARG A 37 -4.04 -15.23 18.65
CA ARG A 37 -4.53 -14.08 19.45
C ARG A 37 -5.13 -12.96 18.58
N LYS A 38 -5.79 -13.31 17.49
CA LYS A 38 -6.52 -12.38 16.61
C LYS A 38 -8.01 -12.44 16.91
N VAL A 39 -8.66 -11.27 16.93
CA VAL A 39 -10.11 -11.16 17.12
C VAL A 39 -10.81 -11.39 15.78
N VAL A 40 -11.84 -12.24 15.79
CA VAL A 40 -12.71 -12.47 14.64
C VAL A 40 -14.11 -12.03 14.99
N GLU A 41 -14.66 -11.10 14.23
CA GLU A 41 -16.06 -10.73 14.30
C GLU A 41 -16.86 -11.47 13.23
N LYS A 42 -18.00 -12.06 13.62
CA LYS A 42 -18.86 -12.82 12.72
C LYS A 42 -20.20 -12.13 12.57
N VAL A 43 -20.48 -11.69 11.35
CA VAL A 43 -21.75 -11.04 11.00
C VAL A 43 -22.51 -11.93 10.04
N HIS A 44 -23.77 -12.24 10.38
CA HIS A 44 -24.67 -12.97 9.48
C HIS A 44 -25.48 -11.96 8.66
N THR A 45 -25.50 -12.15 7.34
CA THR A 45 -26.19 -11.25 6.40
C THR A 45 -26.55 -12.02 5.12
N TYR A 46 -27.35 -11.40 4.24
CA TYR A 46 -27.84 -12.00 3.00
C TYR A 46 -26.79 -11.92 1.87
N LYS A 47 -26.79 -12.90 0.95
CA LYS A 47 -25.82 -13.01 -0.15
C LYS A 47 -25.71 -11.70 -0.96
N GLU A 48 -26.84 -11.10 -1.30
CA GLU A 48 -26.88 -9.86 -2.08
C GLU A 48 -26.21 -8.69 -1.37
N GLN A 49 -26.49 -8.52 -0.07
CA GLN A 49 -25.88 -7.47 0.76
C GLN A 49 -24.38 -7.69 0.95
N MET A 50 -23.96 -8.96 1.13
CA MET A 50 -22.53 -9.30 1.22
C MET A 50 -21.79 -8.90 -0.05
N LEU A 51 -22.33 -9.24 -1.23
CA LEU A 51 -21.69 -8.96 -2.52
C LEU A 51 -21.72 -7.47 -2.87
N ALA A 52 -22.82 -6.77 -2.60
CA ALA A 52 -22.95 -5.34 -2.86
C ALA A 52 -21.89 -4.52 -2.10
N ASN A 53 -21.66 -4.89 -0.84
CA ASN A 53 -20.71 -4.22 0.07
C ASN A 53 -19.30 -4.82 0.05
N ALA A 54 -19.04 -5.81 -0.81
CA ALA A 54 -17.74 -6.44 -0.90
C ALA A 54 -16.72 -5.46 -1.52
N GLU A 55 -15.57 -5.37 -0.88
CA GLU A 55 -14.41 -4.72 -1.47
C GLU A 55 -13.72 -5.67 -2.44
N THR A 56 -13.89 -5.48 -3.75
CA THR A 56 -13.20 -6.30 -4.74
C THR A 56 -11.80 -5.78 -5.02
N LYS A 57 -10.93 -6.64 -5.56
CA LYS A 57 -9.60 -6.23 -6.05
C LYS A 57 -9.67 -5.07 -7.05
N GLU A 58 -10.67 -5.08 -7.94
CA GLU A 58 -10.88 -4.01 -8.93
C GLU A 58 -11.32 -2.69 -8.28
N ARG A 59 -12.26 -2.74 -7.32
CA ARG A 59 -12.68 -1.54 -6.56
C ARG A 59 -11.50 -0.96 -5.78
N ARG A 60 -10.72 -1.82 -5.12
CA ARG A 60 -9.52 -1.42 -4.38
C ARG A 60 -8.50 -0.77 -5.30
N GLN A 61 -8.26 -1.36 -6.48
CA GLN A 61 -7.37 -0.83 -7.50
C GLN A 61 -7.78 0.59 -7.94
N LYS A 62 -9.06 0.81 -8.25
CA LYS A 62 -9.57 2.14 -8.63
C LYS A 62 -9.37 3.18 -7.52
N ARG A 63 -9.56 2.79 -6.25
CA ARG A 63 -9.29 3.68 -5.10
C ARG A 63 -7.82 4.01 -4.95
N LEU A 64 -6.93 3.05 -5.18
CA LEU A 64 -5.48 3.29 -5.18
C LEU A 64 -5.07 4.23 -6.31
N GLU A 65 -5.61 4.05 -7.51
CA GLU A 65 -5.36 4.96 -8.64
C GLU A 65 -5.82 6.38 -8.33
N HIS A 66 -7.01 6.52 -7.73
CA HIS A 66 -7.50 7.81 -7.28
C HIS A 66 -6.61 8.41 -6.17
N PHE A 67 -6.19 7.61 -5.19
CA PHE A 67 -5.24 8.02 -4.14
C PHE A 67 -3.94 8.58 -4.73
N PHE A 68 -3.32 7.88 -5.69
CA PHE A 68 -2.08 8.35 -6.29
C PHE A 68 -2.30 9.62 -7.09
N ARG A 69 -3.36 9.67 -7.92
CA ARG A 69 -3.71 10.85 -8.70
C ARG A 69 -3.84 12.11 -7.83
N GLU A 70 -4.58 12.04 -6.73
CA GLU A 70 -4.70 13.16 -5.77
C GLU A 70 -3.34 13.57 -5.20
N ALA A 71 -2.53 12.61 -4.75
CA ALA A 71 -1.22 12.90 -4.18
C ALA A 71 -0.29 13.61 -5.19
N TYR A 72 -0.32 13.19 -6.46
CA TYR A 72 0.42 13.84 -7.55
C TYR A 72 -0.11 15.25 -7.85
N GLU A 73 -1.44 15.42 -7.94
CA GLU A 73 -2.08 16.72 -8.15
C GLU A 73 -1.69 17.72 -7.05
N LEU A 74 -1.77 17.31 -5.78
CA LEU A 74 -1.42 18.17 -4.63
C LEU A 74 0.06 18.52 -4.58
N THR A 75 0.95 17.59 -4.96
CA THR A 75 2.39 17.81 -4.84
C THR A 75 2.95 18.67 -5.97
N PHE A 76 2.57 18.35 -7.21
CA PHE A 76 3.18 18.93 -8.41
C PHE A 76 2.30 19.97 -9.12
N GLY A 77 1.02 20.10 -8.74
CA GLY A 77 0.08 21.01 -9.41
C GLY A 77 -0.19 20.63 -10.87
N LEU A 78 0.16 19.41 -11.27
CA LEU A 78 -0.15 18.87 -12.59
C LEU A 78 -1.66 18.71 -12.69
N LYS A 79 -2.27 19.29 -13.73
CA LYS A 79 -3.62 18.93 -14.16
C LYS A 79 -3.50 17.98 -15.34
N PRO A 80 -3.64 16.66 -15.16
CA PRO A 80 -3.91 15.79 -16.30
C PRO A 80 -5.36 16.05 -16.73
N GLY A 81 -5.54 16.94 -17.70
CA GLY A 81 -6.65 16.91 -18.66
C GLY A 81 -8.10 17.15 -18.23
N GLU A 82 -8.51 17.14 -16.95
CA GLU A 82 -9.94 17.25 -16.59
C GLU A 82 -10.26 18.30 -15.52
N LYS A 83 -11.24 19.17 -15.82
CA LYS A 83 -11.88 20.06 -14.85
C LYS A 83 -12.91 19.22 -14.07
N ARG A 84 -12.63 18.86 -12.81
CA ARG A 84 -13.69 18.35 -11.93
C ARG A 84 -14.72 19.43 -11.64
N LYS A 85 -16.00 19.06 -11.70
CA LYS A 85 -17.09 19.89 -11.19
C LYS A 85 -16.96 19.93 -9.66
N LEU A 86 -16.99 21.14 -9.10
CA LEU A 86 -16.70 21.45 -7.70
C LEU A 86 -17.68 20.79 -6.69
N GLU A 87 -18.75 20.15 -7.18
CA GLU A 87 -19.85 19.61 -6.37
C GLU A 87 -19.63 18.15 -5.91
N GLU A 88 -18.73 17.38 -6.55
CA GLU A 88 -18.43 15.97 -6.20
C GLU A 88 -17.23 15.82 -5.23
N ALA A 89 -16.52 16.92 -4.95
CA ALA A 89 -15.21 16.92 -4.29
C ALA A 89 -15.22 16.50 -2.80
N THR A 90 -16.37 16.48 -2.12
CA THR A 90 -16.39 16.17 -0.67
C THR A 90 -16.32 14.68 -0.37
N SER A 91 -16.95 13.84 -1.20
CA SER A 91 -16.93 12.37 -1.01
C SER A 91 -15.58 11.76 -1.40
N ASP A 92 -15.00 12.23 -2.51
CA ASP A 92 -13.78 11.67 -3.08
C ASP A 92 -12.54 11.99 -2.23
N VAL A 93 -12.45 13.21 -1.70
CA VAL A 93 -11.37 13.59 -0.77
C VAL A 93 -11.45 12.78 0.52
N VAL A 94 -12.66 12.58 1.06
CA VAL A 94 -12.88 11.75 2.25
C VAL A 94 -12.52 10.29 1.99
N MET A 95 -12.83 9.75 0.80
CA MET A 95 -12.45 8.40 0.42
C MET A 95 -10.92 8.24 0.36
N VAL A 96 -10.21 9.22 -0.20
CA VAL A 96 -8.74 9.19 -0.31
C VAL A 96 -8.07 9.30 1.05
N MET A 97 -8.51 10.23 1.90
CA MET A 97 -7.95 10.37 3.26
C MET A 97 -8.14 9.12 4.12
N ARG A 98 -9.17 8.30 3.83
CA ARG A 98 -9.41 7.02 4.50
C ARG A 98 -8.66 5.83 3.88
N THR A 99 -8.02 6.05 2.74
CA THR A 99 -7.26 5.01 2.05
C THR A 99 -5.82 5.00 2.56
N ALA A 100 -5.32 3.84 2.93
CA ALA A 100 -3.93 3.61 3.28
C ALA A 100 -3.34 2.52 2.39
N LEU A 101 -2.04 2.57 2.12
CA LEU A 101 -1.32 1.59 1.30
C LEU A 101 -0.73 0.49 2.17
N THR A 102 -0.98 -0.76 1.82
CA THR A 102 -0.19 -1.86 2.37
C THR A 102 1.25 -1.83 1.81
N LYS A 103 2.19 -2.49 2.49
CA LYS A 103 3.57 -2.64 1.98
C LYS A 103 3.64 -3.19 0.56
N LYS A 104 2.75 -4.13 0.22
CA LYS A 104 2.67 -4.71 -1.13
C LYS A 104 2.19 -3.70 -2.17
N GLU A 105 1.17 -2.91 -1.84
CA GLU A 105 0.66 -1.88 -2.74
C GLU A 105 1.67 -0.75 -2.93
N PHE A 106 2.36 -0.34 -1.86
CA PHE A 106 3.47 0.60 -1.92
C PHE A 106 4.62 0.09 -2.79
N ALA A 107 5.06 -1.16 -2.60
CA ALA A 107 6.09 -1.78 -3.43
C ALA A 107 5.73 -1.77 -4.92
N ARG A 108 4.49 -2.16 -5.23
CA ARG A 108 3.97 -2.20 -6.60
C ARG A 108 3.91 -0.81 -7.21
N ALA A 109 3.57 0.22 -6.43
CA ALA A 109 3.58 1.61 -6.90
C ALA A 109 4.99 2.10 -7.25
N LEU A 110 6.02 1.56 -6.60
CA LEU A 110 7.43 1.81 -6.94
C LEU A 110 7.97 0.91 -8.07
N GLY A 111 7.16 -0.03 -8.58
CA GLY A 111 7.62 -1.03 -9.55
C GLY A 111 8.55 -2.10 -8.95
N MET A 112 8.48 -2.32 -7.64
CA MET A 112 9.40 -3.16 -6.88
C MET A 112 8.69 -4.33 -6.21
N LYS A 113 9.47 -5.32 -5.73
CA LYS A 113 8.90 -6.42 -4.95
C LYS A 113 8.78 -6.04 -3.48
N ALA A 114 7.72 -6.52 -2.84
CA ALA A 114 7.43 -6.16 -1.45
C ALA A 114 8.46 -6.68 -0.43
N ASP A 115 9.23 -7.70 -0.81
CA ASP A 115 10.32 -8.31 -0.06
C ASP A 115 11.69 -7.67 -0.33
N ASP A 116 11.80 -6.74 -1.29
CA ASP A 116 13.04 -6.01 -1.52
C ASP A 116 13.43 -5.22 -0.27
N ILE A 117 14.72 -5.28 0.10
CA ILE A 117 15.24 -4.61 1.30
C ILE A 117 14.97 -3.11 1.23
N PHE A 118 15.20 -2.49 0.07
CA PHE A 118 14.89 -1.08 -0.17
C PHE A 118 13.43 -0.75 0.16
N VAL A 119 12.47 -1.51 -0.36
CA VAL A 119 11.03 -1.28 -0.12
C VAL A 119 10.73 -1.42 1.37
N ARG A 120 11.27 -2.46 2.01
CA ARG A 120 11.08 -2.68 3.45
C ARG A 120 11.60 -1.51 4.28
N ARG A 121 12.81 -1.03 3.99
CA ARG A 121 13.44 0.06 4.74
C ARG A 121 12.74 1.40 4.47
N MET A 122 12.39 1.67 3.22
CA MET A 122 11.64 2.88 2.87
C MET A 122 10.27 2.88 3.54
N PHE A 123 9.54 1.77 3.45
CA PHE A 123 8.23 1.65 4.08
C PHE A 123 8.29 1.97 5.58
N ASN A 124 9.30 1.45 6.29
CA ASN A 124 9.45 1.68 7.74
C ASN A 124 9.83 3.13 8.12
N ILE A 125 10.29 3.95 7.16
CA ILE A 125 10.55 5.39 7.38
C ILE A 125 9.31 6.21 7.08
N VAL A 126 8.54 5.80 6.07
CA VAL A 126 7.31 6.48 5.68
C VAL A 126 6.17 6.20 6.67
N ASP A 127 6.06 4.96 7.14
CA ASP A 127 5.11 4.50 8.17
C ASP A 127 5.55 5.03 9.55
N LYS A 128 5.18 6.28 9.85
CA LYS A 128 5.61 7.03 11.04
C LYS A 128 4.93 6.50 12.29
N ASP A 129 3.67 6.10 12.18
CA ASP A 129 2.91 5.54 13.31
C ASP A 129 3.11 4.02 13.48
N SER A 130 3.78 3.37 12.52
CA SER A 130 4.09 1.94 12.52
C SER A 130 2.82 1.06 12.57
N ASP A 131 1.71 1.53 12.00
CA ASP A 131 0.46 0.78 11.92
C ASP A 131 0.47 -0.32 10.85
N GLY A 132 1.57 -0.41 10.08
CA GLY A 132 1.80 -1.40 9.04
C GLY A 132 1.18 -1.03 7.70
N CYS A 133 0.67 0.19 7.56
CA CYS A 133 0.18 0.78 6.32
C CYS A 133 0.64 2.24 6.21
N ILE A 134 0.74 2.75 4.98
CA ILE A 134 1.08 4.15 4.74
C ILE A 134 -0.22 4.91 4.51
N SER A 135 -0.57 5.81 5.42
CA SER A 135 -1.71 6.72 5.26
C SER A 135 -1.50 7.70 4.10
N PHE A 136 -2.58 8.35 3.65
CA PHE A 136 -2.48 9.39 2.63
C PHE A 136 -1.56 10.54 3.05
N GLN A 137 -1.60 10.94 4.31
CA GLN A 137 -0.75 12.02 4.82
C GLN A 137 0.73 11.64 4.81
N GLU A 138 1.07 10.44 5.29
CA GLU A 138 2.46 9.95 5.28
C GLU A 138 3.02 9.81 3.87
N PHE A 139 2.19 9.31 2.94
CA PHE A 139 2.56 9.26 1.54
C PHE A 139 2.78 10.66 0.97
N LEU A 140 1.85 11.58 1.19
CA LEU A 140 1.94 12.95 0.67
C LEU A 140 3.15 13.69 1.22
N ASP A 141 3.39 13.63 2.54
CA ASP A 141 4.58 14.19 3.18
C ASP A 141 5.86 13.69 2.50
N THR A 142 5.93 12.39 2.25
CA THR A 142 7.08 11.74 1.62
C THR A 142 7.28 12.24 0.19
N VAL A 143 6.23 12.28 -0.63
CA VAL A 143 6.30 12.75 -2.02
C VAL A 143 6.71 14.23 -2.06
N VAL A 144 6.16 15.06 -1.18
CA VAL A 144 6.52 16.48 -1.06
C VAL A 144 7.99 16.63 -0.65
N LEU A 145 8.47 15.83 0.31
CA LEU A 145 9.86 15.85 0.76
C LEU A 145 10.84 15.47 -0.35
N PHE A 146 10.55 14.43 -1.13
CA PHE A 146 11.39 14.07 -2.29
C PHE A 146 11.36 15.11 -3.41
N SER A 147 10.23 15.80 -3.58
CA SER A 147 10.03 16.76 -4.67
C SER A 147 10.60 18.15 -4.34
N LYS A 148 10.25 18.69 -3.17
CA LYS A 148 10.51 20.07 -2.75
C LYS A 148 11.46 20.18 -1.57
N GLY A 149 11.80 19.08 -0.91
CA GLY A 149 12.77 19.07 0.18
C GLY A 149 14.16 19.50 -0.28
N THR A 150 14.96 19.97 0.68
CA THR A 150 16.35 20.32 0.44
C THR A 150 17.19 19.08 0.15
N THR A 151 18.41 19.26 -0.37
CA THR A 151 19.35 18.15 -0.55
C THR A 151 19.60 17.43 0.78
N ASP A 152 19.75 18.18 1.87
CA ASP A 152 19.99 17.64 3.21
C ASP A 152 18.81 16.79 3.70
N ASP A 153 17.56 17.23 3.45
CA ASP A 153 16.37 16.45 3.81
C ASP A 153 16.34 15.09 3.09
N LYS A 154 16.68 15.10 1.79
CA LYS A 154 16.71 13.87 0.97
C LYS A 154 17.84 12.95 1.41
N LEU A 155 19.02 13.50 1.69
CA LEU A 155 20.16 12.75 2.20
C LEU A 155 19.85 12.12 3.55
N ARG A 156 19.13 12.82 4.42
CA ARG A 156 18.73 12.30 5.73
C ARG A 156 17.84 11.07 5.60
N ILE A 157 16.85 11.08 4.72
CA ILE A 157 16.04 9.88 4.47
C ILE A 157 16.89 8.71 3.96
N ILE A 158 17.78 8.97 3.00
CA ILE A 158 18.66 7.94 2.45
C ILE A 158 19.60 7.39 3.53
N PHE A 159 20.07 8.25 4.43
CA PHE A 159 20.87 7.86 5.58
C PHE A 159 20.08 6.97 6.52
N ASP A 160 18.88 7.38 6.91
CA ASP A 160 17.96 6.62 7.77
C ASP A 160 17.54 5.28 7.11
N MET A 161 17.56 5.21 5.77
CA MET A 161 17.38 3.96 5.03
C MET A 161 18.60 3.04 5.12
N CYS A 162 19.80 3.57 5.26
CA CYS A 162 21.02 2.77 5.38
C CYS A 162 21.21 2.28 6.82
N ASP A 163 21.03 3.18 7.79
CA ASP A 163 21.15 2.96 9.23
C ASP A 163 19.97 2.13 9.77
N ASN A 164 20.16 0.81 9.77
CA ASN A 164 19.09 -0.14 10.09
C ASN A 164 18.91 -0.28 11.60
N ASP A 165 19.98 -0.16 12.38
CA ASP A 165 19.91 -0.21 13.84
C ASP A 165 19.58 1.15 14.49
N ARG A 166 19.54 2.23 13.69
CA ARG A 166 19.23 3.60 14.08
C ARG A 166 20.21 4.16 15.10
N ASN A 167 21.48 3.77 15.03
CA ASN A 167 22.53 4.23 15.92
C ASN A 167 23.14 5.60 15.50
N GLY A 168 22.74 6.12 14.34
CA GLY A 168 23.22 7.38 13.77
C GLY A 168 24.53 7.27 12.97
N VAL A 169 25.01 6.06 12.70
CA VAL A 169 26.19 5.77 11.86
C VAL A 169 25.89 4.62 10.91
N ILE A 170 26.43 4.66 9.69
CA ILE A 170 26.28 3.56 8.73
C ILE A 170 27.52 2.69 8.79
N ASP A 171 27.34 1.43 9.19
CA ASP A 171 28.44 0.47 9.17
C ASP A 171 28.65 -0.19 7.79
N LYS A 172 29.77 -0.92 7.66
CA LYS A 172 30.12 -1.58 6.39
C LYS A 172 29.08 -2.61 5.96
N THR A 173 28.49 -3.33 6.91
CA THR A 173 27.47 -4.36 6.67
C THR A 173 26.20 -3.71 6.15
N GLU A 174 25.73 -2.67 6.82
CA GLU A 174 24.53 -1.90 6.46
C GLU A 174 24.64 -1.29 5.07
N LEU A 175 25.78 -0.64 4.78
CA LEU A 175 26.05 -0.10 3.44
C LEU A 175 26.10 -1.20 2.38
N SER A 176 26.75 -2.33 2.69
CA SER A 176 26.85 -3.46 1.75
C SER A 176 25.50 -4.09 1.44
N GLU A 177 24.62 -4.23 2.44
CA GLU A 177 23.25 -4.71 2.26
C GLU A 177 22.44 -3.78 1.37
N MET A 178 22.50 -2.48 1.64
CA MET A 178 21.78 -1.48 0.87
C MET A 178 22.25 -1.44 -0.59
N LEU A 179 23.57 -1.46 -0.83
CA LEU A 179 24.14 -1.48 -2.18
C LEU A 179 23.75 -2.75 -2.94
N ARG A 180 23.76 -3.93 -2.29
CA ARG A 180 23.27 -5.17 -2.91
C ARG A 180 21.80 -5.05 -3.30
N SER A 181 20.96 -4.50 -2.41
CA SER A 181 19.55 -4.28 -2.72
C SER A 181 19.39 -3.37 -3.95
N LEU A 182 20.11 -2.25 -4.02
CA LEU A 182 20.05 -1.32 -5.14
C LEU A 182 20.51 -1.96 -6.47
N VAL A 183 21.55 -2.80 -6.41
CA VAL A 183 22.02 -3.56 -7.57
C VAL A 183 20.98 -4.57 -8.04
N GLU A 184 20.33 -5.30 -7.15
CA GLU A 184 19.26 -6.23 -7.53
C GLU A 184 18.08 -5.48 -8.17
N ILE A 185 17.69 -4.32 -7.62
CA ILE A 185 16.65 -3.46 -8.20
C ILE A 185 17.04 -3.02 -9.62
N ALA A 186 18.27 -2.55 -9.80
CA ALA A 186 18.80 -2.13 -11.10
C ALA A 186 18.85 -3.28 -12.10
N LYS A 187 19.19 -4.50 -11.67
CA LYS A 187 19.16 -5.70 -12.53
C LYS A 187 17.74 -6.08 -12.94
N THR A 188 16.76 -6.06 -12.03
CA THR A 188 15.35 -6.30 -12.38
C THR A 188 14.82 -5.23 -13.34
N ASN A 189 15.33 -3.99 -13.28
CA ASN A 189 14.98 -2.91 -14.20
C ASN A 189 15.63 -3.02 -15.59
N THR A 190 16.55 -3.99 -15.83
CA THR A 190 17.09 -4.24 -17.19
C THR A 190 16.08 -4.89 -18.13
N VAL A 191 14.90 -5.30 -17.62
CA VAL A 191 13.73 -5.62 -18.44
C VAL A 191 12.56 -4.75 -17.96
N SER A 192 12.38 -3.61 -18.64
CA SER A 192 11.13 -2.81 -18.79
C SER A 192 11.36 -1.29 -18.76
N ASN A 193 12.27 -0.77 -19.59
CA ASN A 193 12.24 0.65 -19.99
C ASN A 193 10.95 1.05 -20.74
N GLN A 194 10.05 0.11 -21.01
CA GLN A 194 8.75 0.34 -21.66
C GLN A 194 7.62 0.72 -20.70
N GLU A 195 7.71 0.41 -19.40
CA GLU A 195 6.58 0.62 -18.47
C GLU A 195 6.65 1.96 -17.71
N VAL A 196 7.85 2.48 -17.43
CA VAL A 196 8.02 3.78 -16.76
C VAL A 196 7.64 4.95 -17.67
N SER A 197 7.89 4.84 -18.98
CA SER A 197 7.43 5.83 -19.98
C SER A 197 5.91 5.84 -20.15
N ALA A 198 5.22 4.72 -19.90
CA ALA A 198 3.76 4.64 -20.02
C ALA A 198 3.04 5.36 -18.86
N LEU A 199 3.68 5.50 -17.69
CA LEU A 199 3.15 6.25 -16.55
C LEU A 199 3.44 7.76 -16.61
N MET A 200 4.34 8.21 -17.50
CA MET A 200 4.69 9.64 -17.68
C MET A 200 4.16 10.26 -18.99
N LEU A 201 3.43 9.50 -19.82
CA LEU A 201 2.93 9.96 -21.13
C LEU A 201 1.40 9.97 -21.28
N VAL A 202 0.64 10.10 -20.19
CA VAL A 202 -0.81 10.39 -20.27
C VAL A 202 -1.15 11.61 -19.42
#